data_AF-A0A1V5MCD8-F1
#
_entry.id   AF-A0A1V5MCD8-F1
#
_cell.length_a   1.000
_cell.length_b   1.000
_cell.length_c   1.000
_cell.angle_alpha   90.00
_cell.angle_beta   90.00
_cell.angle_gamma   90.00
#
_symmetry.space_group_name_H-M   'P 1'
#
loop_
_entity.id
_entity.type
_entity.pdbx_description
1 polymer ?
#
loop_
_entity_poly.entity_id
_entity_poly.type
_entity_poly.pdbx_seq_one_letter_code
_entity_poly.pdbx_strand_id
1 'polypeptide(L)'
;MPHFTPREAPCELCFLCGRVCPSGAIQPTDHGQFKIGTARIDRNRCIAWAEGKLCLICMEYCPVAAIDADGRMRPHVTPDTCVGCGACEKNCPVSGAAAIVVFREGERRGRRLGFSRGRPG
;
A
#
# COMPACT_ATOMS: atom_id res chain seq x y z
N MET A 1 -2.43 -17.60 3.39
CA MET A 1 -1.85 -16.31 3.84
C MET A 1 -2.94 -15.26 3.79
N PRO A 2 -3.00 -14.27 4.70
CA PRO A 2 -3.95 -13.18 4.59
C PRO A 2 -3.72 -12.48 3.24
N HIS A 3 -4.72 -12.54 2.38
CA HIS A 3 -4.74 -11.87 1.09
C HIS A 3 -5.95 -10.94 1.11
N PHE A 4 -5.75 -9.69 0.75
CA PHE A 4 -6.83 -8.73 0.49
C PHE A 4 -6.64 -8.23 -0.93
N THR A 5 -7.75 -7.97 -1.62
CA THR A 5 -7.73 -7.47 -2.99
C THR A 5 -7.87 -5.94 -2.92
N PRO A 6 -6.81 -5.16 -3.16
CA PRO A 6 -6.81 -3.71 -2.95
C PRO A 6 -7.97 -2.99 -3.64
N ARG A 7 -8.35 -3.45 -4.83
CA ARG A 7 -9.41 -2.88 -5.66
C ARG A 7 -10.83 -3.13 -5.13
N GLU A 8 -11.05 -4.20 -4.39
CA GLU A 8 -12.37 -4.60 -3.86
C GLU A 8 -12.50 -4.22 -2.38
N ALA A 9 -11.51 -4.62 -1.59
CA ALA A 9 -11.48 -4.45 -0.14
C ALA A 9 -10.05 -4.04 0.30
N PRO A 10 -9.72 -2.74 0.28
CA PRO A 10 -8.44 -2.24 0.74
C PRO A 10 -8.31 -2.40 2.25
N CYS A 11 -7.08 -2.34 2.74
CA CYS A 11 -6.80 -2.29 4.17
C CYS A 11 -7.30 -0.96 4.75
N GLU A 12 -8.22 -1.04 5.71
CA GLU A 12 -8.80 0.12 6.42
C GLU A 12 -7.90 0.62 7.57
N LEU A 13 -6.72 0.02 7.76
CA LEU A 13 -5.76 0.38 8.81
C LEU A 13 -6.34 0.24 10.24
N CYS A 14 -7.18 -0.76 10.49
CA CYS A 14 -7.77 -1.04 11.81
C CYS A 14 -6.88 -1.88 12.75
N PHE A 15 -5.81 -2.48 12.22
CA PHE A 15 -4.85 -3.36 12.92
C PHE A 15 -5.45 -4.56 13.68
N LEU A 16 -6.72 -4.89 13.44
CA LEU A 16 -7.38 -6.02 14.08
C LEU A 16 -6.69 -7.34 13.75
N CYS A 17 -6.19 -7.47 12.52
CA CYS A 17 -5.50 -8.67 12.03
C CYS A 17 -4.30 -9.08 12.90
N GLY A 18 -3.52 -8.12 13.41
CA GLY A 18 -2.39 -8.40 14.31
C GLY A 18 -2.80 -8.79 15.72
N ARG A 19 -4.01 -8.40 16.16
CA ARG A 19 -4.55 -8.73 17.48
C ARG A 19 -5.21 -10.11 17.53
N VAL A 20 -5.82 -10.55 16.43
CA VAL A 20 -6.60 -11.80 16.38
C VAL A 20 -5.82 -12.98 15.84
N CYS A 21 -4.59 -12.80 15.34
CA CYS A 21 -3.83 -13.86 14.68
C CYS A 21 -3.37 -14.93 15.68
N PRO A 22 -3.93 -16.16 15.67
CA PRO A 22 -3.60 -17.17 16.67
C PRO A 22 -2.18 -17.73 16.50
N SER A 23 -1.66 -17.72 15.27
CA SER A 23 -0.32 -18.22 14.96
C SER A 23 0.79 -17.18 15.19
N GLY A 24 0.45 -15.92 15.48
CA GLY A 24 1.41 -14.82 15.52
C GLY A 24 2.09 -14.53 14.18
N ALA A 25 1.54 -14.98 13.05
CA ALA A 25 2.12 -14.69 11.73
C ALA A 25 2.00 -13.19 11.37
N ILE A 26 0.93 -12.55 11.85
CA ILE A 26 0.76 -11.10 11.82
C ILE A 26 1.03 -10.61 13.24
N GLN A 27 2.06 -9.81 13.41
CA GLN A 27 2.39 -9.22 14.69
C GLN A 27 1.52 -7.98 14.94
N PRO A 28 1.15 -7.69 16.19
CA PRO A 28 0.58 -6.40 16.56
C PRO A 28 1.49 -5.26 16.10
N THR A 29 0.89 -4.20 15.57
CA THR A 29 1.58 -3.01 15.04
C THR A 29 0.68 -1.80 15.24
N ASP A 30 1.27 -0.61 15.14
CA ASP A 30 0.60 0.67 15.22
C ASP A 30 0.60 1.42 13.87
N HIS A 31 0.04 2.63 13.90
CA HIS A 31 0.14 3.60 12.83
C HIS A 31 1.61 4.03 12.63
N GLY A 32 2.27 3.50 11.60
CA GLY A 32 3.61 3.93 11.17
C GLY A 32 4.64 2.80 11.03
N GLN A 33 4.46 1.67 11.72
CA GLN A 33 5.37 0.51 11.61
C GLN A 33 4.89 -0.56 10.64
N PHE A 34 3.68 -0.39 10.10
CA PHE A 34 3.01 -1.33 9.21
C PHE A 34 3.23 -0.96 7.74
N LYS A 35 3.86 -1.86 6.97
CA LYS A 35 4.01 -1.74 5.51
C LYS A 35 3.78 -3.09 4.85
N ILE A 36 2.68 -3.22 4.12
CA ILE A 36 2.28 -4.45 3.41
C ILE A 36 2.62 -4.41 1.92
N GLY A 37 2.98 -3.23 1.42
CA GLY A 37 3.38 -3.06 0.03
C GLY A 37 3.68 -1.61 -0.33
N THR A 38 3.80 -1.38 -1.64
CA THR A 38 4.04 -0.07 -2.25
C THR A 38 3.16 0.08 -3.48
N ALA A 39 2.46 1.21 -3.58
CA ALA A 39 1.70 1.55 -4.78
C ALA A 39 2.63 2.03 -5.89
N ARG A 40 2.35 1.62 -7.13
CA ARG A 40 3.06 2.11 -8.33
C ARG A 40 2.05 2.56 -9.37
N ILE A 41 2.41 3.62 -10.09
CA ILE A 41 1.55 4.22 -11.10
C ILE A 41 2.01 3.75 -12.48
N ASP A 42 1.08 3.17 -13.24
CA ASP A 42 1.21 2.96 -14.67
C ASP A 42 0.96 4.29 -15.39
N ARG A 43 2.04 4.89 -15.89
CA ARG A 43 2.01 6.20 -16.55
C ARG A 43 1.27 6.18 -17.88
N ASN A 44 1.15 5.02 -18.53
CA ASN A 44 0.44 4.89 -19.80
C ASN A 44 -1.08 4.82 -19.60
N ARG A 45 -1.54 4.53 -18.37
CA ARG A 45 -2.96 4.38 -18.05
C ARG A 45 -3.49 5.46 -17.14
N CYS A 46 -2.63 6.11 -16.37
CA CYS A 46 -3.04 7.21 -15.51
C CYS A 46 -3.43 8.41 -16.37
N ILE A 47 -4.67 8.89 -16.27
CA ILE A 47 -5.18 10.03 -17.06
C ILE A 47 -4.36 11.31 -16.85
N ALA A 48 -3.73 11.50 -15.68
CA ALA A 48 -2.83 12.63 -15.44
C ALA A 48 -1.48 12.48 -16.14
N TRP A 49 -0.97 11.25 -16.29
CA TRP A 49 0.28 10.99 -16.99
C TRP A 49 0.12 10.83 -18.50
N ALA A 50 -0.90 10.08 -18.94
CA ALA A 50 -1.15 9.73 -20.33
C ALA A 50 -1.86 10.85 -21.11
N GLU A 51 -2.83 11.53 -20.49
CA GLU A 51 -3.66 12.54 -21.15
C GLU A 51 -3.38 13.97 -20.66
N GLY A 52 -2.57 14.14 -19.62
CA GLY A 52 -2.30 15.46 -19.01
C GLY A 52 -3.51 16.11 -18.34
N LYS A 53 -4.54 15.31 -18.00
CA LYS A 53 -5.75 15.79 -17.31
C LYS A 53 -5.54 15.89 -15.80
N LEU A 54 -6.24 16.80 -15.14
CA LEU A 54 -6.19 16.90 -13.68
C LEU A 54 -6.90 15.69 -13.05
N CYS A 55 -6.16 14.92 -12.22
CA CYS A 55 -6.72 13.81 -11.45
C CYS A 55 -6.01 13.72 -10.09
N LEU A 56 -6.77 13.97 -9.01
CA LEU A 56 -6.22 14.04 -7.65
C LEU A 56 -6.74 12.92 -6.72
N ILE A 57 -7.56 12.01 -7.24
CA ILE A 57 -8.29 11.01 -6.44
C ILE A 57 -7.35 10.14 -5.60
N CYS A 58 -6.24 9.67 -6.18
CA CYS A 58 -5.30 8.84 -5.42
C CYS A 58 -4.67 9.59 -4.23
N MET A 59 -4.48 10.91 -4.34
CA MET A 59 -3.95 11.75 -3.27
C MET A 59 -5.00 11.99 -2.18
N GLU A 60 -6.24 12.30 -2.58
CA GLU A 60 -7.38 12.53 -1.67
C GLU A 60 -7.67 11.30 -0.79
N TYR A 61 -7.63 10.10 -1.38
CA TYR A 61 -7.88 8.86 -0.66
C TYR A 61 -6.66 8.26 0.03
N CYS A 62 -5.49 8.93 0.01
CA CYS A 62 -4.31 8.41 0.67
C CYS A 62 -4.31 8.77 2.17
N PRO A 63 -4.55 7.83 3.09
CA PRO A 63 -4.65 8.14 4.52
C PRO A 63 -3.31 8.52 5.17
N VAL A 64 -2.19 8.25 4.48
CA VAL A 64 -0.82 8.46 4.99
C VAL A 64 -0.05 9.52 4.21
N ALA A 65 -0.74 10.26 3.33
CA ALA A 65 -0.13 11.31 2.49
C ALA A 65 1.15 10.84 1.73
N ALA A 66 1.14 9.58 1.27
CA ALA A 66 2.27 8.99 0.55
C ALA A 66 2.26 9.30 -0.96
N ILE A 67 1.32 10.11 -1.44
CA ILE A 67 1.18 10.46 -2.85
C ILE A 67 1.16 11.98 -2.94
N ASP A 68 2.06 12.54 -3.74
CA ASP A 68 2.21 13.97 -3.95
C ASP A 68 2.04 14.33 -5.44
N ALA A 69 1.74 15.58 -5.71
CA ALA A 69 1.63 16.13 -7.05
C ALA A 69 2.97 16.70 -7.50
N ASP A 70 3.47 16.26 -8.65
CA ASP A 70 4.64 16.89 -9.25
C ASP A 70 4.32 18.30 -9.80
N GLY A 71 5.32 19.00 -10.32
CA GLY A 71 5.16 20.35 -10.90
C GLY A 71 4.19 20.46 -12.10
N ARG A 72 3.61 19.35 -12.57
CA ARG A 72 2.58 19.30 -13.61
C ARG A 72 1.27 18.70 -13.08
N MET A 73 1.08 18.68 -11.76
CA MET A 73 -0.09 18.11 -11.09
C MET A 73 -0.28 16.61 -11.35
N ARG A 74 0.82 15.87 -11.61
CA ARG A 74 0.77 14.42 -11.83
C ARG A 74 1.12 13.68 -10.54
N PRO A 75 0.40 12.60 -10.20
CA PRO A 75 0.63 11.88 -8.96
C PRO A 75 1.98 11.15 -8.98
N HIS A 76 2.69 11.22 -7.86
CA HIS A 76 3.93 10.52 -7.57
C HIS A 76 3.85 9.83 -6.20
N VAL A 77 4.19 8.55 -6.13
CA VAL A 77 4.16 7.79 -4.87
C VAL A 77 5.53 7.87 -4.19
N THR A 78 5.54 8.25 -2.92
CA THR A 78 6.72 8.17 -2.04
C THR A 78 6.79 6.76 -1.41
N PRO A 79 7.72 5.89 -1.84
CA PRO A 79 7.73 4.49 -1.43
C PRO A 79 7.88 4.29 0.07
N ASP A 80 8.67 5.13 0.74
CA ASP A 80 8.96 4.98 2.18
C ASP A 80 7.74 5.29 3.05
N THR A 81 6.91 6.25 2.65
CA THR A 81 5.66 6.61 3.34
C THR A 81 4.51 5.69 2.96
N CYS A 82 4.55 5.10 1.76
CA CYS A 82 3.48 4.24 1.29
C CYS A 82 3.40 2.94 2.11
N VAL A 83 2.25 2.72 2.76
CA VAL A 83 2.02 1.49 3.53
C VAL A 83 1.41 0.35 2.71
N GLY A 84 0.96 0.64 1.48
CA GLY A 84 0.32 -0.34 0.59
C GLY A 84 -1.13 -0.67 0.96
N CYS A 85 -1.89 0.27 1.54
CA CYS A 85 -3.25 0.00 2.00
C CYS A 85 -4.26 -0.28 0.87
N GLY A 86 -4.01 0.17 -0.36
CA GLY A 86 -4.89 -0.07 -1.51
C GLY A 86 -6.01 0.94 -1.74
N ALA A 87 -6.19 1.92 -0.85
CA ALA A 87 -7.26 2.93 -0.99
C ALA A 87 -7.18 3.70 -2.34
N CYS A 88 -5.96 3.98 -2.82
CA CYS A 88 -5.75 4.62 -4.12
C CYS A 88 -6.12 3.73 -5.31
N GLU A 89 -5.92 2.41 -5.21
CA GLU A 89 -6.25 1.44 -6.26
C GLU A 89 -7.77 1.24 -6.37
N LYS A 90 -8.46 1.09 -5.24
CA LYS A 90 -9.94 0.99 -5.18
C LYS A 90 -10.62 2.18 -5.84
N ASN A 91 -10.18 3.39 -5.50
CA ASN A 91 -10.84 4.61 -5.94
C ASN A 91 -10.35 5.10 -7.30
N CYS A 92 -9.43 4.38 -7.97
CA CYS A 92 -8.95 4.80 -9.28
C CYS A 92 -10.11 4.82 -10.29
N PRO A 93 -10.39 5.96 -10.95
CA PRO A 93 -11.53 6.10 -11.85
C PRO A 93 -11.31 5.42 -13.22
N VAL A 94 -10.09 4.95 -13.49
CA VAL A 94 -9.72 4.33 -14.77
C VAL A 94 -10.48 3.01 -14.92
N SER A 95 -11.18 2.87 -16.05
CA SER A 95 -11.90 1.65 -16.40
C SER A 95 -10.97 0.47 -16.63
N GLY A 96 -11.45 -0.75 -16.34
CA GLY A 96 -10.62 -1.96 -16.43
C GLY A 96 -9.68 -2.08 -15.23
N ALA A 97 -8.40 -2.34 -15.45
CA ALA A 97 -7.42 -2.36 -14.34
C ALA A 97 -7.21 -0.93 -13.78
N ALA A 98 -6.84 -0.77 -12.52
CA ALA A 98 -6.48 0.55 -12.00
C ALA A 98 -5.17 1.06 -12.63
N ALA A 99 -4.99 2.38 -12.73
CA ALA A 99 -3.73 2.98 -13.15
C ALA A 99 -2.69 3.09 -12.03
N ILE A 100 -3.12 2.95 -10.78
CA ILE A 100 -2.25 2.84 -9.61
C ILE A 100 -2.53 1.49 -8.95
N VAL A 101 -1.48 0.68 -8.77
CA VAL A 101 -1.59 -0.71 -8.32
C VAL A 101 -0.64 -0.96 -7.16
N VAL A 102 -1.09 -1.67 -6.14
CA VAL A 102 -0.28 -2.04 -4.99
C VAL A 102 0.48 -3.33 -5.27
N PHE A 103 1.80 -3.25 -5.14
CA PHE A 103 2.70 -4.40 -5.19
C PHE A 103 3.19 -4.74 -3.78
N ARG A 104 3.60 -5.99 -3.56
CA ARG A 104 4.22 -6.44 -2.29
C ARG A 104 5.64 -5.92 -2.07
N GLU A 105 6.12 -5.03 -2.93
CA GLU A 105 7.48 -4.48 -2.89
C GLU A 105 7.70 -3.64 -1.62
N GLY A 106 8.83 -3.89 -0.94
CA GLY A 106 9.20 -3.19 0.28
C GLY A 106 8.35 -3.54 1.50
N GLU A 107 7.56 -4.63 1.47
CA GLU A 107 6.78 -5.06 2.62
C GLU A 107 7.68 -5.32 3.84
N ARG A 108 7.36 -4.68 4.97
CA ARG A 108 8.06 -4.88 6.24
C ARG A 108 7.29 -5.90 7.04
N ARG A 109 7.53 -7.18 6.75
CA ARG A 109 7.13 -8.27 7.64
C ARG A 109 8.00 -8.14 8.89
N GLY A 110 7.39 -7.93 10.05
CA GLY A 110 8.08 -7.66 11.31
C GLY A 110 9.38 -8.45 11.41
N ARG A 111 10.51 -7.72 11.49
CA ARG A 111 11.82 -8.33 11.69
C ARG A 111 11.68 -9.19 12.94
N ARG A 112 11.90 -10.51 12.83
CA ARG A 112 12.02 -11.36 14.03
C ARG A 112 13.07 -10.72 14.93
N LEU A 113 12.65 -10.10 16.02
CA LEU A 113 13.50 -9.91 17.18
C LEU A 113 13.76 -11.32 17.71
N GLY A 114 14.92 -11.89 17.37
CA GLY A 114 15.38 -13.19 17.87
C GLY A 114 14.85 -14.42 17.13
N PHE A 115 15.47 -14.78 16.02
CA PHE A 115 15.78 -16.20 15.80
C PHE A 115 17.26 -16.35 16.09
N SER A 116 17.59 -16.54 17.36
CA SER A 116 18.86 -17.10 17.75
C SER A 116 19.06 -18.38 16.92
N ARG A 117 20.22 -18.46 16.26
CA ARG A 117 20.72 -19.72 15.73
C ARG A 117 20.95 -20.66 16.93
N GLY A 118 19.91 -21.39 17.31
CA GLY A 118 19.97 -22.49 18.27
C GLY A 118 19.42 -23.72 17.60
N ARG A 119 20.28 -24.40 16.84
CA ARG A 119 20.03 -25.76 16.34
C ARG A 119 20.34 -26.70 17.51
N PRO A 120 19.38 -27.46 18.06
CA PRO A 120 19.75 -28.60 18.88
C PRO A 120 20.20 -29.72 17.94
N GLY A 121 21.44 -30.14 18.12
CA GLY A 121 22.11 -31.22 17.41
C GLY A 121 23.48 -31.40 18.02
#